data_AF-A0A5M9MWC9-F1
#
_entry.id   AF-A0A5M9MWC9-F1
#
_cell.length_a   1.000
_cell.length_b   1.000
_cell.length_c   1.000
_cell.angle_alpha   90.00
_cell.angle_beta   90.00
_cell.angle_gamma   90.00
#
_symmetry.space_group_name_H-M   'P 1'
#
loop_
_entity.id
_entity.type
_entity.pdbx_description
1 polymer ?
#
loop_
_entity_poly.entity_id
_entity_poly.type
_entity_poly.pdbx_seq_one_letter_code
_entity_poly.pdbx_strand_id
1 'polypeptide(L)'
;MNTPLHATATGWLLISLGHTISAKEWQSTPQFRALPNLSYTCGKVGWYQGSAFFLMTALINYNWAQNPTLLDQPINKAIAALMTAIVWASSGWYLKRGVMGNGVVVALMGALQAWAAFRD
;
A
#
# COMPACT_ATOMS: atom_id res chain seq x y z
N MET A 1 19.68 10.62 -10.12
CA MET A 1 18.50 9.72 -10.03
C MET A 1 18.12 9.58 -8.57
N ASN A 2 16.88 9.89 -8.18
CA ASN A 2 16.47 9.72 -6.79
C ASN A 2 16.15 8.23 -6.52
N THR A 3 17.19 7.45 -6.23
CA THR A 3 17.13 5.99 -6.15
C THR A 3 16.09 5.47 -5.12
N PRO A 4 15.85 6.13 -3.97
CA PRO A 4 14.81 5.67 -3.04
C PRO A 4 13.39 5.83 -3.56
N LEU A 5 13.04 6.92 -4.24
CA LEU A 5 11.69 7.11 -4.77
C LEU A 5 11.38 6.11 -5.89
N HIS A 6 12.37 5.82 -6.75
CA HIS A 6 12.24 4.74 -7.74
C HIS A 6 12.05 3.37 -7.08
N ALA A 7 12.88 3.04 -6.08
CA ALA A 7 12.74 1.78 -5.35
C ALA A 7 11.38 1.67 -4.65
N THR A 8 10.90 2.77 -4.06
CA THR A 8 9.58 2.85 -3.41
C THR A 8 8.47 2.67 -4.43
N ALA A 9 8.55 3.30 -5.61
CA ALA A 9 7.59 3.13 -6.69
C ALA A 9 7.53 1.68 -7.17
N THR A 10 8.68 1.05 -7.43
CA THR A 10 8.75 -0.36 -7.82
C THR A 10 8.20 -1.28 -6.73
N GLY A 11 8.54 -1.03 -5.46
CA GLY A 11 8.04 -1.82 -4.34
C GLY A 11 6.51 -1.76 -4.22
N TRP A 12 5.91 -0.57 -4.36
CA TRP A 12 4.45 -0.43 -4.36
C TRP A 12 3.78 -1.06 -5.55
N LEU A 13 4.40 -1.02 -6.74
CA LEU A 13 3.90 -1.74 -7.91
C LEU A 13 3.88 -3.25 -7.66
N LEU A 14 4.96 -3.82 -7.12
CA LEU A 14 5.04 -5.23 -6.77
C LEU A 14 4.01 -5.61 -5.71
N ILE A 15 3.82 -4.77 -4.68
CA ILE A 15 2.75 -4.96 -3.68
C ILE A 15 1.37 -4.93 -4.34
N SER A 16 1.08 -3.96 -5.22
CA SER A 16 -0.21 -3.87 -5.89
C SER A 16 -0.54 -5.15 -6.67
N LEU A 17 0.44 -5.67 -7.41
CA LEU A 17 0.30 -6.93 -8.15
C LEU A 17 0.10 -8.12 -7.22
N GLY A 18 0.96 -8.27 -6.20
CA GLY A 18 0.85 -9.36 -5.21
C GLY A 18 -0.46 -9.31 -4.42
N HIS A 19 -0.92 -8.11 -4.04
CA HIS A 19 -2.21 -7.89 -3.38
C HIS A 19 -3.36 -8.31 -4.29
N THR A 20 -3.30 -7.98 -5.58
CA THR A 20 -4.33 -8.39 -6.56
C THR A 20 -4.34 -9.91 -6.76
N ILE A 21 -3.17 -10.54 -6.86
CA ILE A 21 -3.05 -11.99 -7.05
C ILE A 21 -3.56 -12.73 -5.80
N SER A 22 -3.12 -12.33 -4.61
CA SER A 22 -3.56 -12.95 -3.36
C SER A 22 -5.07 -12.87 -3.13
N ALA A 23 -5.74 -11.83 -3.66
CA ALA A 23 -7.20 -11.74 -3.67
C ALA A 23 -7.86 -13.01 -4.20
N LYS A 24 -7.31 -13.56 -5.30
CA LYS A 24 -7.84 -14.76 -5.94
C LYS A 24 -7.74 -15.96 -5.02
N GLU A 25 -6.65 -16.10 -4.28
CA GLU A 25 -6.41 -17.23 -3.39
C GLU A 25 -7.40 -17.21 -2.22
N TRP A 26 -7.37 -16.19 -1.37
CA TRP A 26 -8.14 -16.20 -0.13
C TRP A 26 -9.66 -15.99 -0.37
N GLN A 27 -10.06 -15.23 -1.40
CA GLN A 27 -11.47 -15.05 -1.74
C GLN A 27 -12.07 -16.24 -2.50
N SER A 28 -11.25 -17.19 -2.97
CA SER A 28 -11.74 -18.44 -3.55
C SER A 28 -12.15 -19.48 -2.49
N THR A 29 -11.75 -19.28 -1.23
CA THR A 29 -12.03 -20.22 -0.14
C THR A 29 -13.54 -20.34 0.13
N PRO A 30 -14.04 -21.54 0.49
CA PRO A 30 -15.44 -21.72 0.88
C PRO A 30 -15.85 -20.79 2.04
N GLN A 31 -14.95 -20.55 2.99
CA GLN A 31 -15.18 -19.71 4.16
C GLN A 31 -15.47 -18.26 3.76
N PHE A 32 -14.70 -17.70 2.83
CA PHE A 32 -14.96 -16.34 2.34
C PHE A 32 -16.26 -16.26 1.54
N ARG A 33 -16.53 -17.27 0.69
CA ARG A 33 -17.74 -17.32 -0.13
C ARG A 33 -19.03 -17.52 0.68
N ALA A 34 -18.91 -18.09 1.87
CA ALA A 34 -20.02 -18.27 2.80
C ALA A 34 -20.33 -17.02 3.65
N LEU A 35 -19.58 -15.93 3.50
CA LEU A 35 -19.85 -14.69 4.24
C LEU A 35 -21.21 -14.09 3.85
N PRO A 36 -21.90 -13.41 4.79
CA PRO A 36 -23.08 -12.61 4.48
C PRO A 36 -22.79 -11.57 3.39
N ASN A 37 -23.81 -11.23 2.59
CA ASN A 37 -23.65 -10.39 1.40
C ASN A 37 -22.87 -9.09 1.64
N LEU A 38 -23.13 -8.40 2.77
CA LEU A 38 -22.42 -7.18 3.13
C LEU A 38 -20.92 -7.44 3.32
N SER A 39 -20.55 -8.41 4.17
CA SER A 39 -19.15 -8.75 4.45
C SER A 39 -18.43 -9.29 3.22
N TYR A 40 -19.09 -10.13 2.42
CA TYR A 40 -18.54 -10.63 1.16
C TYR A 40 -18.26 -9.48 0.18
N THR A 41 -19.24 -8.59 -0.03
CA THR A 41 -19.13 -7.48 -0.99
C THR A 41 -18.07 -6.48 -0.55
N CYS A 42 -18.12 -6.02 0.70
CA CYS A 42 -17.13 -5.07 1.23
C CYS A 42 -15.72 -5.67 1.29
N GLY A 43 -15.59 -6.95 1.66
CA GLY A 43 -14.30 -7.64 1.67
C GLY A 43 -13.72 -7.78 0.27
N LYS A 44 -14.56 -8.14 -0.72
CA LYS A 44 -14.12 -8.34 -2.11
C LYS A 44 -13.73 -7.03 -2.78
N VAL A 45 -14.64 -6.06 -2.79
CA VAL A 45 -14.42 -4.74 -3.43
C VAL A 45 -13.33 -3.98 -2.69
N GLY A 46 -13.36 -3.97 -1.36
CA GLY A 46 -12.37 -3.27 -0.55
C GLY A 46 -10.95 -3.77 -0.80
N TRP A 47 -10.77 -5.08 -1.06
CA TRP A 47 -9.47 -5.62 -1.41
C TRP A 47 -8.96 -5.11 -2.77
N TYR A 48 -9.80 -5.08 -3.81
CA TYR A 48 -9.40 -4.53 -5.11
C TYR A 48 -9.21 -3.01 -5.08
N GLN A 49 -9.96 -2.28 -4.27
CA GLN A 49 -9.69 -0.87 -3.98
C GLN A 49 -8.31 -0.70 -3.34
N GLY A 50 -7.93 -1.57 -2.40
CA GLY A 50 -6.58 -1.61 -1.84
C GLY A 50 -5.49 -1.84 -2.89
N SER A 51 -5.71 -2.75 -3.84
CA SER A 51 -4.78 -2.98 -4.96
C SER A 51 -4.57 -1.73 -5.81
N ALA A 52 -5.65 -1.04 -6.17
CA ALA A 52 -5.60 0.21 -6.94
C ALA A 52 -4.95 1.34 -6.14
N PHE A 53 -5.20 1.42 -4.83
CA PHE A 53 -4.51 2.33 -3.93
C PHE A 53 -2.99 2.12 -3.99
N PHE A 54 -2.50 0.88 -3.87
CA PHE A 54 -1.07 0.61 -3.98
C PHE A 54 -0.49 1.00 -5.35
N LEU A 55 -1.23 0.77 -6.43
CA LEU A 55 -0.81 1.23 -7.77
C LEU A 55 -0.71 2.76 -7.83
N MET A 56 -1.70 3.48 -7.29
CA MET A 56 -1.67 4.93 -7.20
C MET A 56 -0.47 5.41 -6.38
N THR A 57 -0.15 4.76 -5.25
CA THR A 57 1.06 5.08 -4.48
C THR A 57 2.34 4.85 -5.28
N ALA A 58 2.41 3.80 -6.11
CA ALA A 58 3.54 3.57 -7.00
C ALA A 58 3.72 4.70 -8.02
N LEU A 59 2.62 5.09 -8.68
CA LEU A 59 2.62 6.16 -9.68
C LEU A 59 3.02 7.52 -9.09
N ILE A 60 2.52 7.84 -7.89
CA ILE A 60 2.87 9.08 -7.19
C ILE A 60 4.37 9.10 -6.85
N ASN A 61 4.92 8.02 -6.31
CA ASN A 61 6.36 7.94 -6.03
C ASN A 61 7.19 8.01 -7.32
N TYR A 62 6.73 7.40 -8.41
CA TYR A 62 7.40 7.50 -9.70
C TYR A 62 7.41 8.94 -10.21
N ASN A 63 6.29 9.67 -10.07
CA ASN A 63 6.20 11.09 -10.41
C ASN A 63 7.16 11.94 -9.57
N TRP A 64 7.21 11.74 -8.25
CA TRP A 64 8.20 12.41 -7.40
C TRP A 64 9.63 11.99 -7.73
N ALA A 65 9.87 10.77 -8.23
CA ALA A 65 11.19 10.35 -8.69
C ALA A 65 11.63 11.12 -9.96
N GLN A 66 10.69 11.47 -10.85
CA GLN A 66 10.97 12.30 -12.02
C GLN A 66 11.26 13.76 -11.63
N ASN A 67 10.54 14.29 -10.64
CA ASN A 67 10.75 15.65 -10.14
C ASN A 67 10.68 15.71 -8.60
N PRO A 68 11.80 15.54 -7.90
CA PRO A 68 11.84 15.53 -6.43
C PRO A 68 11.40 16.85 -5.78
N THR A 69 11.55 17.99 -6.47
CA THR A 69 11.13 19.32 -5.94
C THR A 69 9.63 19.41 -5.67
N LEU A 70 8.83 18.49 -6.21
CA LEU A 70 7.41 18.39 -5.88
C LEU A 70 7.18 18.14 -4.39
N LEU A 71 8.11 17.46 -3.69
CA LEU A 71 8.03 17.22 -2.26
C LEU A 71 8.31 18.47 -1.40
N ASP A 72 8.79 19.57 -1.98
CA ASP A 72 8.89 20.85 -1.29
C ASP A 72 7.51 21.50 -1.12
N GLN A 73 6.53 21.10 -1.95
CA GLN A 73 5.17 21.60 -1.86
C GLN A 73 4.44 20.93 -0.67
N PRO A 74 3.82 21.71 0.22
CA PRO A 74 3.14 21.17 1.41
C PRO A 74 2.10 20.08 1.10
N ILE A 75 1.41 20.19 -0.04
CA ILE A 75 0.40 19.22 -0.45
C ILE A 75 1.00 17.84 -0.77
N ASN A 76 2.16 17.77 -1.42
CA ASN A 76 2.82 16.49 -1.71
C ASN A 76 3.39 15.86 -0.44
N LYS A 77 3.94 16.67 0.48
CA LYS A 77 4.33 16.20 1.82
C LYS A 77 3.12 15.67 2.62
N ALA A 78 1.97 16.34 2.53
CA ALA A 78 0.74 15.86 3.16
C ALA A 78 0.25 14.53 2.55
N ILE A 79 0.30 14.38 1.23
CA ILE A 79 -0.01 13.13 0.54
C ILE A 79 0.93 12.01 1.00
N ALA A 80 2.24 12.26 1.05
CA ALA A 80 3.22 11.29 1.54
C ALA A 80 2.96 10.88 2.99
N ALA A 81 2.62 11.83 3.87
CA ALA A 81 2.29 11.56 5.27
C ALA A 81 1.05 10.68 5.37
N LEU A 82 0.00 10.99 4.59
CA LEU A 82 -1.23 10.21 4.56
C LEU A 82 -0.99 8.79 4.04
N MET A 83 -0.22 8.65 2.96
CA MET A 83 0.17 7.35 2.41
C MET A 83 0.87 6.50 3.47
N THR A 84 1.88 7.05 4.17
CA THR A 84 2.59 6.38 5.27
C THR A 84 1.65 6.01 6.42
N ALA A 85 0.80 6.93 6.87
CA ALA A 85 -0.10 6.70 7.98
C ALA A 85 -1.09 5.56 7.71
N ILE A 86 -1.70 5.53 6.53
CA ILE A 86 -2.66 4.48 6.14
C ILE A 86 -2.00 3.10 6.16
N VAL A 87 -0.79 2.97 5.60
CA VAL A 87 -0.13 1.66 5.51
C VAL A 87 0.39 1.20 6.87
N TRP A 88 0.89 2.10 7.71
CA TRP A 88 1.28 1.74 9.08
C TRP A 88 0.09 1.39 9.98
N ALA A 89 -1.04 2.10 9.86
CA ALA A 89 -2.27 1.72 10.54
C ALA A 89 -2.74 0.32 10.12
N SER A 90 -2.71 0.03 8.82
CA SER A 90 -3.06 -1.29 8.27
C SER A 90 -2.10 -2.39 8.77
N SER A 91 -0.79 -2.12 8.76
CA SER A 91 0.23 -3.03 9.29
C SER A 91 -0.01 -3.35 10.76
N GLY A 92 -0.24 -2.33 11.60
CA GLY A 92 -0.54 -2.52 13.01
C GLY A 92 -1.78 -3.40 13.22
N TRP A 93 -2.81 -3.24 12.39
CA TRP A 93 -4.00 -4.08 12.44
C TRP A 93 -3.72 -5.53 12.02
N TYR A 94 -2.96 -5.74 10.94
CA TYR A 94 -2.56 -7.08 10.49
C TYR A 94 -1.76 -7.83 11.55
N LEU A 95 -0.74 -7.19 12.12
CA LEU A 95 0.10 -7.77 13.18
C LEU A 95 -0.75 -8.13 14.40
N LYS A 96 -1.63 -7.22 14.85
CA LYS A 96 -2.54 -7.45 15.98
C LYS A 96 -3.50 -8.63 15.75
N ARG A 97 -3.86 -8.92 14.49
CA ARG A 97 -4.79 -10.00 14.12
C ARG A 97 -4.09 -11.28 13.66
N GLY A 98 -2.76 -11.36 13.77
CA GLY A 98 -1.98 -12.55 13.44
C GLY A 98 -1.68 -12.73 11.94
N VAL A 99 -1.96 -11.74 11.10
CA VAL A 99 -1.64 -11.77 9.66
C VAL A 99 -0.21 -11.26 9.45
N MET A 100 0.76 -12.00 10.01
CA MET A 100 2.13 -11.54 10.19
C MET A 100 2.83 -11.17 8.87
N GLY A 101 2.67 -11.98 7.82
CA GLY A 101 3.28 -11.74 6.51
C GLY A 101 2.89 -10.38 5.93
N ASN A 102 1.59 -10.10 5.85
CA ASN A 102 1.09 -8.81 5.37
C ASN A 102 1.54 -7.67 6.29
N GLY A 103 1.46 -7.86 7.61
CA GLY A 103 1.88 -6.87 8.59
C GLY A 103 3.33 -6.42 8.40
N VAL A 104 4.25 -7.36 8.27
CA VAL A 104 5.69 -7.08 8.08
C VAL A 104 5.97 -6.43 6.73
N VAL A 105 5.43 -6.98 5.63
CA VAL A 105 5.66 -6.43 4.28
C VAL A 105 5.19 -4.98 4.20
N VAL A 106 3.98 -4.70 4.71
CA VAL A 106 3.40 -3.34 4.68
C VAL A 106 4.14 -2.40 5.65
N ALA A 107 4.63 -2.89 6.80
CA ALA A 107 5.46 -2.08 7.71
C ALA A 107 6.75 -1.61 7.04
N LEU A 108 7.49 -2.55 6.42
CA LEU A 108 8.74 -2.29 5.75
C LEU A 108 8.56 -1.32 4.58
N MET A 109 7.50 -1.51 3.79
CA MET A 109 7.20 -0.61 2.67
C MET A 109 6.69 0.75 3.13
N GLY A 110 5.96 0.83 4.25
CA GLY A 110 5.65 2.10 4.91
C GLY A 110 6.88 2.83 5.43
N ALA A 111 7.86 2.11 5.99
CA ALA A 111 9.12 2.69 6.42
C ALA A 111 9.95 3.20 5.23
N LEU A 112 10.01 2.44 4.14
CA LEU A 112 10.63 2.87 2.89
C LEU A 112 9.94 4.11 2.31
N GLN A 113 8.61 4.15 2.29
CA GLN A 113 7.82 5.30 1.87
C GLN A 113 8.13 6.55 2.69
N ALA A 114 8.14 6.41 4.02
CA ALA A 114 8.42 7.53 4.93
C ALA A 114 9.85 8.05 4.71
N TRP A 115 10.83 7.16 4.68
CA TRP A 115 12.22 7.53 4.47
C TRP A 115 12.42 8.21 3.11
N ALA A 116 11.88 7.65 2.04
CA ALA A 116 12.06 8.21 0.70
C ALA A 116 11.42 9.61 0.54
N ALA A 117 10.33 9.90 1.25
CA ALA A 117 9.59 11.16 1.13
C ALA A 117 10.01 12.25 2.14
N PHE A 118 10.66 11.89 3.26
CA PHE A 118 10.95 12.82 4.37
C PHE A 118 12.43 12.90 4.78
N ARG A 119 13.35 12.26 4.05
CA ARG A 119 14.78 12.32 4.34
C ARG A 119 15.43 13.69 4.12
N ASP A 120 14.75 14.57 3.37
CA ASP A 120 15.21 15.90 2.94
C ASP A 120 14.28 17.00 3.53
#